data_AF-A0A7J2PWG8-F1
#
_entry.id   AF-A0A7J2PWG8-F1
#
_cell.length_a   1.000
_cell.length_b   1.000
_cell.length_c   1.000
_cell.angle_alpha   90.00
_cell.angle_beta   90.00
_cell.angle_gamma   90.00
#
_symmetry.space_group_name_H-M   'P 1'
#
loop_
_entity.id
_entity.type
_entity.pdbx_description
1 polymer ?
#
loop_
_entity_poly.entity_id
_entity_poly.type
_entity_poly.pdbx_seq_one_letter_code
_entity_poly.pdbx_strand_id
1 'polypeptide(L)'
;MKNLNFIFNSNLIQSKLMDYRSSERLSLHHEKFTNAAVVILIIPHKNKPYDLVLIKRTTRENDKHSGEMAFPGGKFDQKLDSDYLDTALRELKEELGIPNSGVQIIGCIDDHITPKGYIITPFVAYTTKNQKIVKQETEVHEILKIPINFFADKQHYSEKIFHVRGNLIGLGTYEYISPENKTKYKIFGATAHCIVNYIERVHLTKLTTPGSRRATIDDIKDNIAR
;
A
#
# COMPACT_ATOMS: atom_id res chain seq x y z
N MET A 1 -19.74 18.78 -6.27
CA MET A 1 -18.53 17.97 -5.95
C MET A 1 -17.55 18.89 -5.25
N LYS A 2 -17.11 18.59 -4.01
CA LYS A 2 -16.02 19.35 -3.39
C LYS A 2 -14.81 19.23 -4.32
N ASN A 3 -14.21 20.35 -4.71
CA ASN A 3 -12.91 20.36 -5.37
C ASN A 3 -11.90 19.78 -4.37
N LEU A 4 -11.72 18.45 -4.39
CA LEU A 4 -10.67 17.78 -3.64
C LEU A 4 -9.36 18.21 -4.29
N ASN A 5 -8.74 19.23 -3.71
CA ASN A 5 -7.42 19.64 -4.14
C ASN A 5 -6.41 18.69 -3.50
N PHE A 6 -5.93 17.72 -4.27
CA PHE A 6 -5.02 16.66 -3.84
C PHE A 6 -3.58 17.14 -3.56
N ILE A 7 -3.38 18.43 -3.23
CA ILE A 7 -2.09 18.97 -2.81
C ILE A 7 -1.72 18.33 -1.46
N PHE A 8 -0.44 18.01 -1.32
CA PHE A 8 0.07 17.42 -0.10
C PHE A 8 -0.12 18.36 1.10
N ASN A 9 -0.71 17.83 2.17
CA ASN A 9 -0.80 18.49 3.47
C ASN A 9 -0.59 17.45 4.56
N SER A 10 0.63 17.44 5.13
CA SER A 10 1.02 16.46 6.16
C SER A 10 0.10 16.49 7.38
N ASN A 11 -0.30 17.68 7.84
CA ASN A 11 -1.14 17.83 9.03
C ASN A 11 -2.55 17.26 8.79
N LEU A 12 -3.13 17.52 7.61
CA LEU A 12 -4.42 16.95 7.23
C LEU A 12 -4.33 15.42 7.15
N ILE A 13 -3.32 14.89 6.47
CA ILE A 13 -3.13 13.44 6.34
C ILE A 13 -2.96 12.83 7.73
N GLN A 14 -2.07 13.38 8.56
CA GLN A 14 -1.83 12.91 9.92
C GLN A 14 -3.10 12.88 10.77
N SER A 15 -3.95 13.91 10.67
CA SER A 15 -5.23 13.97 11.41
C SER A 15 -6.24 12.86 11.04
N LYS A 16 -5.98 12.11 9.96
CA LYS A 16 -6.83 11.02 9.45
C LYS A 16 -6.19 9.65 9.58
N LEU A 17 -4.94 9.59 10.03
CA LEU A 17 -4.20 8.37 10.25
C LEU A 17 -4.10 8.07 11.76
N MET A 18 -3.69 6.85 12.08
CA MET A 18 -3.50 6.42 13.46
C MET A 18 -2.02 6.38 13.79
N ASP A 19 -1.70 6.56 15.06
CA ASP A 19 -0.39 6.18 15.59
C ASP A 19 -0.20 4.66 15.50
N TYR A 20 1.00 4.19 15.18
CA TYR A 20 1.31 2.77 15.05
C TYR A 20 1.00 1.97 16.32
N ARG A 21 1.21 2.59 17.48
CA ARG A 21 0.97 2.00 18.80
C ARG A 21 -0.44 2.28 19.32
N SER A 22 -1.31 2.94 18.54
CA SER A 22 -2.69 3.20 18.94
C SER A 22 -3.47 1.90 19.11
N SER A 23 -4.23 1.79 20.20
CA SER A 23 -5.18 0.69 20.44
C SER A 23 -6.41 0.75 19.54
N GLU A 24 -6.66 1.88 18.88
CA GLU A 24 -7.78 2.04 17.92
C GLU A 24 -7.45 1.45 16.54
N ARG A 25 -6.16 1.20 16.26
CA ARG A 25 -5.73 0.55 15.03
C ARG A 25 -6.09 -0.92 15.08
N LEU A 26 -6.67 -1.45 13.99
CA LEU A 26 -6.84 -2.89 13.85
C LEU A 26 -5.46 -3.53 13.65
N SER A 27 -4.87 -3.99 14.75
CA SER A 27 -3.66 -4.80 14.73
C SER A 27 -4.02 -6.27 14.67
N LEU A 28 -3.47 -6.99 13.70
CA LEU A 28 -3.74 -8.41 13.48
C LEU A 28 -2.54 -9.26 13.88
N HIS A 29 -2.83 -10.45 14.41
CA HIS A 29 -1.84 -11.47 14.68
C HIS A 29 -2.45 -12.85 14.45
N HIS A 30 -1.73 -13.73 13.76
CA HIS A 30 -2.16 -15.11 13.58
C HIS A 30 -0.98 -16.01 13.22
N GLU A 31 -0.86 -17.16 13.91
CA GLU A 31 0.25 -18.11 13.79
C GLU A 31 0.49 -18.64 12.36
N LYS A 32 -0.58 -18.74 11.56
CA LYS A 32 -0.50 -19.22 10.16
C LYS A 32 -0.09 -18.14 9.15
N PHE A 33 0.05 -16.89 9.57
CA PHE A 33 0.37 -15.78 8.67
C PHE A 33 1.79 -15.25 8.93
N THR A 34 2.44 -14.83 7.85
CA THR A 34 3.73 -14.14 7.90
C THR A 34 3.49 -12.65 8.08
N ASN A 35 4.11 -12.05 9.09
CA ASN A 35 4.05 -10.60 9.29
C ASN A 35 4.98 -9.89 8.30
N ALA A 36 4.49 -8.78 7.75
CA ALA A 36 5.18 -7.94 6.79
C ALA A 36 4.82 -6.48 7.05
N ALA A 37 5.67 -5.57 6.58
CA ALA A 37 5.40 -4.14 6.65
C ALA A 37 5.67 -3.49 5.30
N VAL A 38 4.90 -2.46 4.97
CA VAL A 38 5.03 -1.71 3.71
C VAL A 38 4.95 -0.21 3.97
N VAL A 39 5.48 0.58 3.03
CA VAL A 39 5.40 2.04 3.05
C VAL A 39 4.53 2.55 1.90
N ILE A 40 3.39 3.14 2.24
CA ILE A 40 2.65 4.04 1.36
C ILE A 40 3.46 5.34 1.27
N LEU A 41 4.43 5.35 0.35
CA LEU A 41 5.36 6.47 0.20
C LEU A 41 4.75 7.56 -0.70
N ILE A 42 4.70 8.78 -0.16
CA ILE A 42 4.20 9.97 -0.82
C ILE A 42 5.36 10.84 -1.31
N ILE A 43 5.30 11.27 -2.57
CA ILE A 43 6.16 12.35 -3.08
C ILE A 43 5.33 13.64 -3.11
N PRO A 44 5.59 14.60 -2.21
CA PRO A 44 4.85 15.85 -2.16
C PRO A 44 5.22 16.77 -3.32
N HIS A 45 4.22 17.47 -3.86
CA HIS A 45 4.39 18.49 -4.89
C HIS A 45 3.77 19.81 -4.44
N LYS A 46 4.35 20.94 -4.86
CA LYS A 46 3.90 22.28 -4.44
C LYS A 46 2.54 22.67 -5.04
N ASN A 47 2.36 22.43 -6.34
CA ASN A 47 1.27 23.00 -7.14
C ASN A 47 0.49 21.94 -7.96
N LYS A 48 0.67 20.65 -7.66
CA LYS A 48 -0.04 19.55 -8.31
C LYS A 48 -0.34 18.44 -7.30
N PRO A 49 -1.27 17.51 -7.61
CA PRO A 49 -1.50 16.34 -6.76
C PRO A 49 -0.20 15.64 -6.40
N TYR A 50 -0.09 15.16 -5.16
CA TYR A 50 1.07 14.36 -4.76
C TYR A 50 1.04 12.98 -5.42
N ASP A 51 2.21 12.34 -5.56
CA ASP A 51 2.32 11.00 -6.12
C ASP A 51 2.40 9.95 -5.00
N LEU A 52 1.84 8.77 -5.24
CA LEU A 52 2.20 7.56 -4.50
C LEU A 52 3.29 6.82 -5.28
N VAL A 53 4.26 6.25 -4.54
CA VAL A 53 5.31 5.42 -5.11
C VAL A 53 4.92 3.96 -5.02
N LEU A 54 4.89 3.28 -6.16
CA LEU A 54 4.76 1.83 -6.26
C LEU A 54 6.02 1.26 -6.92
N ILE A 55 6.33 0.02 -6.60
CA ILE A 55 7.34 -0.77 -7.28
C ILE A 55 6.68 -1.86 -8.11
N LYS A 56 7.27 -2.15 -9.27
CA LYS A 56 7.06 -3.41 -9.97
C LYS A 56 8.18 -4.35 -9.55
N ARG A 57 7.82 -5.43 -8.86
CA ARG A 57 8.80 -6.42 -8.37
C ARG A 57 9.47 -7.12 -9.55
N THR A 58 10.75 -7.45 -9.42
CA THR A 58 11.44 -8.28 -10.42
C THR A 58 10.77 -9.64 -10.57
N THR A 59 10.80 -10.19 -11.78
CA THR A 59 10.37 -11.58 -12.02
C THR A 59 11.46 -12.54 -11.55
N ARG A 60 11.16 -13.41 -10.59
CA ARG A 60 12.06 -14.46 -10.10
C ARG A 60 11.34 -15.80 -10.15
N GLU A 61 12.02 -16.85 -10.59
CA GLU A 61 11.45 -18.19 -10.57
C GLU A 61 11.06 -18.59 -9.14
N ASN A 62 9.87 -19.15 -8.96
CA ASN A 62 9.29 -19.55 -7.68
C ASN A 62 8.90 -18.42 -6.70
N ASP A 63 9.04 -17.13 -7.04
CA ASP A 63 8.45 -16.03 -6.24
C ASP A 63 6.99 -15.77 -6.68
N LYS A 64 6.06 -16.04 -5.76
CA LYS A 64 4.61 -15.90 -5.95
C LYS A 64 4.13 -14.47 -6.11
N HIS A 65 4.96 -13.48 -5.79
CA HIS A 65 4.68 -12.05 -5.95
C HIS A 65 5.52 -11.40 -7.06
N SER A 66 6.22 -12.22 -7.83
CA SER A 66 7.11 -11.73 -8.86
C SER A 66 6.32 -11.00 -9.96
N GLY A 67 6.83 -9.84 -10.37
CA GLY A 67 6.15 -8.98 -11.35
C GLY A 67 4.91 -8.21 -10.84
N GLU A 68 4.46 -8.42 -9.60
CA GLU A 68 3.31 -7.69 -9.04
C GLU A 68 3.65 -6.24 -8.71
N MET A 69 2.64 -5.37 -8.79
CA MET A 69 2.71 -3.99 -8.32
C MET A 69 2.51 -3.96 -6.80
N ALA A 70 3.48 -3.41 -6.07
CA ALA A 70 3.48 -3.35 -4.62
C ALA A 70 3.89 -1.96 -4.10
N PHE A 71 3.55 -1.68 -2.85
CA PHE A 71 4.29 -0.69 -2.09
C PHE A 71 5.65 -1.26 -1.71
N PRO A 72 6.70 -0.43 -1.54
CA PRO A 72 7.96 -0.87 -0.98
C PRO A 72 7.74 -1.52 0.39
N GLY A 73 8.44 -2.62 0.66
CA GLY A 73 8.25 -3.37 1.89
C GLY A 73 8.47 -4.87 1.75
N GLY A 74 8.44 -5.55 2.88
CA GLY A 74 8.83 -6.95 2.95
C GLY A 74 8.50 -7.59 4.28
N LYS A 75 9.09 -8.77 4.50
CA LYS A 75 8.82 -9.60 5.67
C LYS A 75 9.50 -9.02 6.91
N PHE A 76 8.81 -9.12 8.04
CA PHE A 76 9.43 -8.84 9.34
C PHE A 76 10.51 -9.88 9.63
N ASP A 77 11.73 -9.44 9.92
CA ASP A 77 12.84 -10.30 10.34
C ASP A 77 13.24 -9.96 11.78
N GLN A 78 12.93 -10.86 12.71
CA GLN A 78 13.25 -10.71 14.14
C GLN A 78 14.74 -10.55 14.44
N LYS A 79 15.63 -10.92 13.51
CA LYS A 79 17.08 -10.75 13.67
C LYS A 79 17.56 -9.37 13.29
N LEU A 80 16.79 -8.65 12.46
CA LEU A 80 17.17 -7.36 11.89
C LEU A 80 16.30 -6.21 12.40
N ASP A 81 15.03 -6.49 12.70
CA ASP A 81 14.00 -5.48 12.94
C ASP A 81 13.49 -5.57 14.39
N SER A 82 13.44 -4.43 15.09
CA SER A 82 12.89 -4.39 16.45
C SER A 82 11.36 -4.32 16.46
N ASP A 83 10.77 -3.74 15.42
CA ASP A 83 9.33 -3.71 15.16
C ASP A 83 9.01 -3.60 13.66
N TYR A 84 7.72 -3.47 13.32
CA TYR A 84 7.29 -3.40 11.92
C TYR A 84 7.65 -2.08 11.23
N LEU A 85 7.89 -1.00 12.00
CA LEU A 85 8.36 0.25 11.42
C LEU A 85 9.82 0.11 10.96
N ASP A 86 10.65 -0.58 11.75
CA ASP A 86 12.02 -0.92 11.35
C ASP A 86 12.05 -1.73 10.06
N THR A 87 11.19 -2.75 9.93
CA THR A 87 11.03 -3.50 8.66
C THR A 87 10.70 -2.57 7.50
N ALA A 88 9.70 -1.69 7.67
CA ALA A 88 9.26 -0.80 6.61
C ALA A 88 10.39 0.16 6.16
N LEU A 89 11.18 0.67 7.11
CA LEU A 89 12.32 1.56 6.84
C LEU A 89 13.51 0.82 6.23
N ARG A 90 13.83 -0.38 6.71
CA ARG A 90 14.88 -1.24 6.14
C ARG A 90 14.59 -1.55 4.68
N GLU A 91 13.39 -2.04 4.39
CA GLU A 91 12.97 -2.40 3.03
C GLU A 91 12.95 -1.17 2.12
N LEU A 92 12.51 0.00 2.61
CA LEU A 92 12.56 1.24 1.84
C LEU A 92 13.99 1.65 1.46
N LYS A 93 14.95 1.41 2.36
CA LYS A 93 16.37 1.64 2.09
C LYS A 93 16.92 0.61 1.11
N GLU A 94 16.58 -0.66 1.27
CA GLU A 94 17.03 -1.77 0.42
C GLU A 94 16.50 -1.62 -1.01
N GLU A 95 15.19 -1.46 -1.18
CA GLU A 95 14.52 -1.45 -2.48
C GLU A 95 14.66 -0.12 -3.24
N LEU A 96 14.65 1.01 -2.52
CA LEU A 96 14.59 2.36 -3.10
C LEU A 96 15.79 3.26 -2.76
N GLY A 97 16.76 2.78 -1.99
CA GLY A 97 17.94 3.56 -1.61
C GLY A 97 17.63 4.76 -0.70
N ILE A 98 16.45 4.79 -0.08
CA ILE A 98 16.00 5.91 0.74
C ILE A 98 16.43 5.68 2.19
N PRO A 99 17.35 6.48 2.76
CA PRO A 99 17.71 6.36 4.17
C PRO A 99 16.59 6.88 5.07
N ASN A 100 16.62 6.52 6.35
CA ASN A 100 15.61 6.95 7.33
C ASN A 100 15.44 8.48 7.39
N SER A 101 16.54 9.25 7.22
CA SER A 101 16.49 10.72 7.16
C SER A 101 15.85 11.28 5.88
N GLY A 102 15.67 10.45 4.86
CA GLY A 102 15.06 10.77 3.58
C GLY A 102 13.53 10.75 3.58
N VAL A 103 12.93 10.31 4.69
CA VAL A 103 11.48 10.20 4.85
C VAL A 103 11.03 10.71 6.21
N GLN A 104 9.74 11.03 6.29
CA GLN A 104 9.03 11.34 7.51
C GLN A 104 7.80 10.45 7.59
N ILE A 105 7.66 9.71 8.70
CA ILE A 105 6.48 8.89 8.98
C ILE A 105 5.34 9.81 9.43
N ILE A 106 4.18 9.67 8.81
CA ILE A 106 2.97 10.45 9.12
C ILE A 106 2.09 9.69 10.11
N GLY A 107 1.98 8.37 9.92
CA GLY A 107 1.12 7.49 10.69
C GLY A 107 0.96 6.15 9.98
N CYS A 108 -0.07 5.41 10.34
CA CYS A 108 -0.39 4.11 9.75
C CYS A 108 -1.89 3.95 9.50
N ILE A 109 -2.22 2.93 8.71
CA ILE A 109 -3.60 2.43 8.57
C ILE A 109 -3.70 1.03 9.19
N ASP A 110 -4.90 0.45 9.18
CA ASP A 110 -5.14 -0.91 9.71
C ASP A 110 -4.27 -1.97 9.03
N ASP A 111 -3.98 -3.04 9.77
CA ASP A 111 -3.35 -4.21 9.19
C ASP A 111 -4.26 -4.84 8.13
N HIS A 112 -3.63 -5.38 7.08
CA HIS A 112 -4.32 -6.03 5.98
C HIS A 112 -3.81 -7.45 5.78
N ILE A 113 -4.71 -8.40 5.56
CA ILE A 113 -4.34 -9.78 5.27
C ILE A 113 -4.34 -10.06 3.78
N THR A 114 -3.52 -11.01 3.35
CA THR A 114 -3.52 -11.50 1.97
C THR A 114 -3.94 -12.97 1.92
N PRO A 115 -4.62 -13.41 0.84
CA PRO A 115 -4.90 -14.82 0.60
C PRO A 115 -3.64 -15.70 0.49
N LYS A 116 -2.46 -15.07 0.29
CA LYS A 116 -1.14 -15.71 0.26
C LYS A 116 -0.51 -15.82 1.66
N GLY A 117 -1.26 -15.53 2.72
CA GLY A 117 -0.84 -15.79 4.10
C GLY A 117 0.04 -14.70 4.70
N TYR A 118 -0.10 -13.45 4.29
CA TYR A 118 0.58 -12.31 4.93
C TYR A 118 -0.38 -11.48 5.78
N ILE A 119 0.10 -10.97 6.91
CA ILE A 119 -0.46 -9.81 7.60
C ILE A 119 0.49 -8.64 7.32
N ILE A 120 -0.02 -7.59 6.69
CA ILE A 120 0.74 -6.43 6.24
C ILE A 120 0.36 -5.25 7.14
N THR A 121 1.36 -4.62 7.77
CA THR A 121 1.23 -3.34 8.48
C THR A 121 1.66 -2.19 7.55
N PRO A 122 0.73 -1.34 7.07
CA PRO A 122 1.06 -0.26 6.15
C PRO A 122 1.33 1.05 6.89
N PHE A 123 2.55 1.56 6.72
CA PHE A 123 2.95 2.89 7.19
C PHE A 123 2.77 3.91 6.08
N VAL A 124 2.36 5.13 6.43
CA VAL A 124 2.30 6.25 5.49
C VAL A 124 3.47 7.17 5.78
N ALA A 125 4.27 7.44 4.76
CA ALA A 125 5.43 8.31 4.86
C ALA A 125 5.48 9.26 3.67
N TYR A 126 6.20 10.37 3.80
CA TYR A 126 6.52 11.23 2.68
C TYR A 126 8.02 11.49 2.58
N THR A 127 8.51 11.66 1.36
CA THR A 127 9.92 11.99 1.11
C THR A 127 10.23 13.41 1.55
N THR A 128 11.41 13.62 2.13
CA THR A 128 11.95 14.96 2.35
C THR A 128 12.38 15.60 1.02
N LYS A 129 12.60 16.92 1.03
CA LYS A 129 12.94 17.68 -0.18
C LYS A 129 14.23 17.14 -0.83
N ASN A 130 14.21 16.96 -2.15
CA ASN A 130 15.33 16.46 -2.96
C ASN A 130 15.78 15.01 -2.67
N GLN A 131 14.95 14.20 -2.00
CA GLN A 131 15.27 12.79 -1.79
C GLN A 131 15.40 12.06 -3.12
N LYS A 132 16.56 11.46 -3.36
CA LYS A 132 16.79 10.59 -4.52
C LYS A 132 16.15 9.23 -4.26
N ILE A 133 15.58 8.64 -5.30
CA ILE A 133 15.02 7.30 -5.29
C ILE A 133 15.80 6.49 -6.31
N VAL A 134 16.46 5.42 -5.86
CA VAL A 134 17.33 4.58 -6.68
C VAL A 134 16.86 3.14 -6.48
N LYS A 135 16.38 2.51 -7.55
CA LYS A 135 15.91 1.13 -7.46
C LYS A 135 17.08 0.17 -7.19
N GLN A 136 16.80 -0.84 -6.39
CA GLN A 136 17.65 -2.02 -6.28
C GLN A 136 17.31 -2.98 -7.42
N GLU A 137 18.22 -3.13 -8.37
CA GLU A 137 17.95 -3.82 -9.64
C GLU A 137 17.57 -5.30 -9.51
N THR A 138 17.98 -5.97 -8.43
CA THR A 138 17.68 -7.39 -8.24
C THR A 138 16.26 -7.61 -7.71
N GLU A 139 15.63 -6.62 -7.08
CA GLU A 139 14.32 -6.74 -6.42
C GLU A 139 13.24 -5.86 -7.06
N VAL A 140 13.64 -4.70 -7.56
CA VAL A 140 12.76 -3.70 -8.16
C VAL A 140 13.07 -3.57 -9.65
N HIS A 141 12.14 -4.06 -10.47
CA HIS A 141 12.23 -3.92 -11.91
C HIS A 141 11.98 -2.46 -12.34
N GLU A 142 10.96 -1.83 -11.75
CA GLU A 142 10.53 -0.49 -12.13
C GLU A 142 9.93 0.25 -10.93
N ILE A 143 10.12 1.57 -10.87
CA ILE A 143 9.48 2.46 -9.90
C ILE A 143 8.45 3.31 -10.64
N LEU A 144 7.22 3.30 -10.15
CA LEU A 144 6.14 4.11 -10.67
C LEU A 144 5.72 5.18 -9.66
N LYS A 145 5.57 6.41 -10.15
CA LYS A 145 5.07 7.56 -9.39
C LYS A 145 3.71 7.91 -9.98
N ILE A 146 2.65 7.51 -9.29
CA ILE A 146 1.28 7.63 -9.80
C ILE A 146 0.55 8.71 -9.00
N PRO A 147 -0.02 9.73 -9.66
CA PRO A 147 -0.61 10.86 -8.95
C PRO A 147 -1.87 10.41 -8.21
N ILE A 148 -2.06 10.88 -6.99
CA ILE A 148 -3.11 10.39 -6.10
C ILE A 148 -4.53 10.58 -6.67
N ASN A 149 -4.74 11.60 -7.51
CA ASN A 149 -6.02 11.84 -8.16
C ASN A 149 -6.40 10.73 -9.14
N PHE A 150 -5.44 9.98 -9.70
CA PHE A 150 -5.73 8.76 -10.48
C PHE A 150 -6.41 7.71 -9.59
N PHE A 151 -5.90 7.48 -8.37
CA PHE A 151 -6.48 6.48 -7.46
C PHE A 151 -7.80 6.92 -6.84
N ALA A 152 -8.02 8.23 -6.72
CA ALA A 152 -9.26 8.79 -6.20
C ALA A 152 -10.38 8.85 -7.25
N ASP A 153 -10.08 8.75 -8.54
CA ASP A 153 -11.09 8.69 -9.59
C ASP A 153 -11.67 7.28 -9.68
N LYS A 154 -12.97 7.17 -9.38
CA LYS A 154 -13.71 5.91 -9.43
C LYS A 154 -13.72 5.28 -10.82
N GLN A 155 -13.51 6.04 -11.90
CA GLN A 155 -13.40 5.51 -13.27
C GLN A 155 -12.18 4.60 -13.46
N HIS A 156 -11.13 4.77 -12.65
CA HIS A 156 -9.93 3.95 -12.69
C HIS A 156 -9.99 2.75 -11.74
N TYR A 157 -11.03 2.66 -10.90
CA TYR A 157 -11.22 1.60 -9.92
C TYR A 157 -12.34 0.65 -10.35
N SER A 158 -12.04 -0.64 -10.34
CA SER A 158 -13.02 -1.71 -10.50
C SER A 158 -12.98 -2.62 -9.28
N GLU A 159 -14.13 -3.21 -8.93
CA GLU A 159 -14.21 -4.15 -7.82
C GLU A 159 -14.98 -5.40 -8.24
N LYS A 160 -14.36 -6.57 -8.05
CA LYS A 160 -15.03 -7.85 -8.19
C LYS A 160 -15.58 -8.29 -6.83
N ILE A 161 -16.86 -8.63 -6.78
CA ILE A 161 -17.53 -9.08 -5.56
C ILE A 161 -17.60 -10.61 -5.50
N PHE A 162 -17.25 -11.16 -4.34
CA PHE A 162 -17.34 -12.58 -4.02
C PHE A 162 -18.29 -12.80 -2.84
N HIS A 163 -19.06 -13.88 -2.86
CA HIS A 163 -19.89 -14.28 -1.73
C HIS A 163 -19.12 -15.29 -0.88
N VAL A 164 -18.72 -14.91 0.33
CA VAL A 164 -17.95 -15.77 1.24
C VAL A 164 -18.66 -15.80 2.58
N ARG A 165 -19.12 -17.00 3.00
CA ARG A 165 -19.81 -17.20 4.28
C ARG A 165 -20.94 -16.19 4.53
N GLY A 166 -21.77 -15.93 3.52
CA GLY A 166 -22.87 -14.96 3.58
C GLY A 166 -22.47 -13.49 3.50
N ASN A 167 -21.18 -13.16 3.33
CA ASN A 167 -20.68 -11.80 3.21
C ASN A 167 -20.27 -11.45 1.78
N LEU A 168 -20.39 -10.18 1.41
CA LEU A 168 -19.86 -9.63 0.17
C LEU A 168 -18.41 -9.20 0.36
N ILE A 169 -17.47 -9.89 -0.27
CA ILE A 169 -16.05 -9.59 -0.23
C ILE A 169 -15.64 -8.91 -1.54
N GLY A 170 -15.20 -7.66 -1.47
CA GLY A 170 -14.72 -6.90 -2.62
C GLY A 170 -13.22 -7.09 -2.86
N LEU A 171 -12.84 -7.38 -4.11
CA LEU A 171 -11.46 -7.36 -4.59
C LEU A 171 -11.27 -6.20 -5.57
N GLY A 172 -10.61 -5.15 -5.10
CA GLY A 172 -10.32 -3.96 -5.89
C GLY A 172 -9.20 -4.16 -6.90
N THR A 173 -9.28 -3.47 -8.03
CA THR A 173 -8.25 -3.42 -9.07
C THR A 173 -8.23 -2.04 -9.73
N TYR A 174 -7.04 -1.50 -9.95
CA TYR A 174 -6.76 -0.37 -10.81
C TYR A 174 -5.99 -0.82 -12.05
N GLU A 175 -6.26 -0.15 -13.18
CA GLU A 175 -5.49 -0.29 -14.41
C GLU A 175 -4.85 1.06 -14.76
N TYR A 176 -3.55 1.16 -14.57
CA TYR A 176 -2.79 2.38 -14.87
C TYR A 176 -2.07 2.23 -16.22
N ILE A 177 -2.17 3.24 -17.08
CA ILE A 177 -1.41 3.29 -18.33
C ILE A 177 -0.39 4.42 -18.19
N SER A 178 0.90 4.09 -18.24
CA SER A 178 1.95 5.09 -18.13
C SER A 178 1.85 6.10 -19.27
N PRO A 179 1.85 7.40 -18.98
CA PRO A 179 1.79 8.42 -20.01
C PRO A 179 3.04 8.42 -20.90
N GLU A 180 4.19 8.01 -20.36
CA GLU A 180 5.51 8.06 -20.99
C GLU A 180 5.70 6.98 -22.06
N ASN A 181 5.40 5.72 -21.74
CA ASN A 181 5.69 4.57 -22.60
C ASN A 181 4.44 3.74 -22.96
N LYS A 182 3.26 4.15 -22.51
CA LYS A 182 1.97 3.45 -22.71
C LYS A 182 1.92 2.04 -22.14
N THR A 183 2.86 1.64 -21.29
CA THR A 183 2.81 0.36 -20.60
C THR A 183 1.62 0.33 -19.65
N LYS A 184 0.90 -0.79 -19.65
CA LYS A 184 -0.25 -1.02 -18.77
C LYS A 184 0.20 -1.77 -17.52
N TYR A 185 -0.22 -1.26 -16.36
CA TYR A 185 0.07 -1.82 -15.04
C TYR A 185 -1.24 -2.17 -14.35
N LYS A 186 -1.31 -3.39 -13.82
CA LYS A 186 -2.43 -3.84 -13.01
C LYS A 186 -2.06 -3.78 -11.53
N ILE A 187 -2.83 -3.02 -10.76
CA ILE A 187 -2.63 -2.86 -9.31
C ILE A 187 -3.83 -3.49 -8.63
N PHE A 188 -3.64 -4.57 -7.89
CA PHE A 188 -4.74 -5.36 -7.33
C PHE A 188 -4.36 -5.92 -5.95
N GLY A 189 -5.30 -6.62 -5.31
CA GLY A 189 -5.04 -7.31 -4.05
C GLY A 189 -4.67 -6.34 -2.92
N ALA A 190 -3.64 -6.69 -2.16
CA ALA A 190 -3.20 -5.93 -0.98
C ALA A 190 -2.84 -4.48 -1.30
N THR A 191 -2.14 -4.24 -2.41
CA THR A 191 -1.72 -2.90 -2.84
C THR A 191 -2.93 -2.03 -3.12
N ALA A 192 -3.87 -2.51 -3.96
CA ALA A 192 -5.10 -1.79 -4.25
C ALA A 192 -5.94 -1.55 -2.99
N HIS A 193 -5.96 -2.52 -2.08
CA HIS A 193 -6.66 -2.38 -0.81
C HIS A 193 -6.08 -1.26 0.06
N CYS A 194 -4.76 -1.25 0.26
CA CYS A 194 -4.07 -0.22 1.04
C CYS A 194 -4.31 1.18 0.43
N ILE A 195 -4.29 1.29 -0.90
CA ILE A 195 -4.62 2.53 -1.62
C ILE A 195 -6.05 2.97 -1.32
N VAL A 196 -7.03 2.08 -1.48
CA VAL A 196 -8.45 2.42 -1.23
C VAL A 196 -8.68 2.82 0.22
N ASN A 197 -8.11 2.08 1.18
CA ASN A 197 -8.22 2.39 2.61
C ASN A 197 -7.65 3.78 2.91
N TYR A 198 -6.46 4.08 2.39
CA TYR A 198 -5.85 5.40 2.50
C TYR A 198 -6.71 6.51 1.88
N ILE A 199 -7.22 6.32 0.66
CA ILE A 199 -8.10 7.30 -0.02
C ILE A 199 -9.39 7.54 0.78
N GLU A 200 -10.07 6.48 1.21
CA GLU A 200 -11.34 6.58 1.94
C GLU A 200 -11.16 7.25 3.30
N ARG A 201 -10.04 7.01 4.01
CA ARG A 201 -9.73 7.64 5.29
C ARG A 201 -9.33 9.11 5.15
N VAL A 202 -8.42 9.42 4.23
CA VAL A 202 -7.80 10.74 4.13
C VAL A 202 -8.63 11.71 3.29
N HIS A 203 -9.16 11.25 2.16
CA HIS A 203 -9.88 12.10 1.19
C HIS A 203 -11.39 11.96 1.27
N LEU A 204 -11.90 11.05 2.10
CA LEU A 204 -13.33 10.80 2.30
C LEU A 204 -14.08 10.48 0.98
N THR A 205 -13.36 9.92 0.01
CA THR A 205 -13.89 9.47 -1.27
C THR A 205 -14.24 8.00 -1.19
N LYS A 206 -15.53 7.66 -1.22
CA LYS A 206 -15.97 6.25 -1.22
C LYS A 206 -15.74 5.59 -2.58
N LEU A 207 -14.86 4.59 -2.59
CA LEU A 207 -14.53 3.80 -3.78
C LEU A 207 -15.18 2.42 -3.72
N THR A 208 -15.23 1.82 -2.53
CA THR A 208 -15.77 0.47 -2.30
C THR A 208 -17.26 0.37 -2.65
N THR A 209 -17.68 -0.81 -3.09
CA THR A 209 -19.09 -1.11 -3.36
C THR A 209 -19.86 -1.11 -2.03
N PRO A 210 -20.99 -0.39 -1.92
CA PRO A 210 -21.79 -0.39 -0.71
C PRO A 210 -22.16 -1.81 -0.25
N GLY A 211 -21.98 -2.10 1.04
CA GLY A 211 -22.25 -3.42 1.62
C GLY A 211 -21.17 -4.47 1.38
N SER A 212 -20.16 -4.19 0.54
CA SER A 212 -18.97 -5.02 0.46
C SER A 212 -18.01 -4.69 1.61
N ARG A 213 -17.32 -5.71 2.10
CA ARG A 213 -16.18 -5.58 3.01
C ARG A 213 -14.96 -6.28 2.42
N ARG A 214 -13.87 -6.24 3.15
CA ARG A 214 -12.64 -6.95 2.79
C ARG A 214 -12.57 -8.25 3.58
N ALA A 215 -11.79 -9.20 3.07
CA ALA A 215 -11.60 -10.48 3.71
C ALA A 215 -10.98 -10.30 5.11
N THR A 216 -11.49 -11.03 6.09
CA THR A 216 -10.91 -11.18 7.43
C THR A 216 -10.17 -12.51 7.52
N ILE A 217 -9.39 -12.68 8.60
CA ILE A 217 -8.63 -13.91 8.83
C ILE A 217 -9.57 -15.12 8.77
N ASP A 218 -10.74 -15.03 9.39
CA ASP A 218 -11.70 -16.11 9.41
C ASP A 218 -12.22 -16.48 8.02
N ASP A 219 -12.31 -15.54 7.09
CA ASP A 219 -12.76 -15.83 5.73
C ASP A 219 -11.74 -16.69 4.95
N ILE A 220 -10.44 -16.52 5.22
CA ILE A 220 -9.37 -17.06 4.37
C ILE A 220 -8.41 -18.02 5.06
N LYS A 221 -8.40 -18.14 6.38
CA LYS A 221 -7.42 -18.94 7.15
C LYS A 221 -7.37 -20.42 6.76
N ASP A 222 -8.48 -20.95 6.22
CA ASP A 222 -8.60 -22.36 5.81
C ASP A 222 -8.20 -22.58 4.34
N ASN A 223 -8.02 -21.50 3.57
CA ASN A 223 -7.73 -21.52 2.13
C ASN A 223 -6.50 -20.69 1.78
N ILE A 224 -5.55 -20.54 2.72
CA ILE A 224 -4.30 -19.83 2.45
C ILE A 224 -3.54 -20.60 1.36
N ALA A 225 -3.37 -19.95 0.20
CA ALA A 225 -2.57 -20.51 -0.88
C ALA A 225 -1.10 -20.47 -0.46
N ARG A 226 -0.62 -21.57 0.13
CA ARG A 226 0.78 -21.73 0.56
C ARG A 226 1.73 -21.78 -0.60
#